data_AF-A0A7G7KH17-F1
#
_entry.id   AF-A0A7G7KH17-F1
#
_cell.length_a   1.000
_cell.length_b   1.000
_cell.length_c   1.000
_cell.angle_alpha   90.00
_cell.angle_beta   90.00
_cell.angle_gamma   90.00
#
_symmetry.space_group_name_H-M   'P 1'
#
loop_
_entity.id
_entity.type
_entity.pdbx_description
1 polymer ?
#
loop_
_entity_poly.entity_id
_entity_poly.type
_entity_poly.pdbx_seq_one_letter_code
_entity_poly.pdbx_strand_id
1 'polypeptide(L)'
;MTSLNSRLQLALLNRKKGRNALEKGFTLVELMIVIVIVGILSAVALPQFLGLSNKARIGSQIGEGTGLAKECSTAIIAGGPYPANYGTFNSGLTVAQNCNGGDTATAPAANVTYVSTAATAETAGVTCGSASLTNGQTCTITVNNATGAVSYTAG
;
A
#
# COMPACT_ATOMS: atom_id res chain seq x y z
N MET A 1 19.41 33.39 70.61
CA MET A 1 19.97 33.84 69.31
C MET A 1 21.15 32.95 68.97
N THR A 2 20.93 31.81 68.32
CA THR A 2 22.01 30.86 68.03
C THR A 2 22.62 31.20 66.67
N SER A 3 23.88 31.63 66.67
CA SER A 3 24.65 31.81 65.44
C SER A 3 24.84 30.46 64.76
N LEU A 4 24.17 30.22 63.64
CA LEU A 4 24.49 29.07 62.80
C LEU A 4 25.96 29.19 62.40
N ASN A 5 26.75 28.16 62.68
CA ASN A 5 28.15 28.05 62.28
C ASN A 5 28.29 28.40 60.79
N SER A 6 29.15 29.36 60.47
CA SER A 6 29.37 29.90 59.11
C SER A 6 29.68 28.81 58.08
N ARG A 7 30.32 27.71 58.50
CA ARG A 7 30.58 26.54 57.66
C ARG A 7 29.32 25.75 57.27
N LEU A 8 28.34 25.69 58.17
CA LEU A 8 27.06 25.02 57.93
C LEU A 8 26.17 25.87 57.02
N GLN A 9 26.19 27.19 57.21
CA GLN A 9 25.58 28.13 56.26
C GLN A 9 26.21 28.04 54.88
N LEU A 10 27.55 27.96 54.78
CA LEU A 10 28.25 27.84 53.50
C LEU A 10 27.96 26.49 52.80
N ALA A 11 27.87 25.40 53.57
CA ALA A 11 27.48 24.09 53.04
C ALA A 11 26.03 24.06 52.52
N LEU A 12 25.09 24.74 53.20
CA LEU A 12 23.70 24.86 52.76
C LEU A 12 23.54 25.78 51.54
N LEU A 13 24.34 26.84 51.43
CA LEU A 13 24.39 27.72 50.26
C LEU A 13 24.95 26.99 49.03
N ASN A 14 26.00 26.17 49.18
CA ASN A 14 26.54 25.35 48.09
C ASN A 14 25.56 24.24 47.64
N ARG A 15 24.73 23.71 48.55
CA ARG A 15 23.67 22.74 48.21
C ARG A 15 22.54 23.35 47.38
N LYS A 16 22.25 24.65 47.58
CA LYS A 16 21.26 25.39 46.77
C LYS A 16 21.79 25.74 45.38
N LYS A 17 23.10 25.94 45.23
CA LYS A 17 23.77 26.22 43.94
C LYS A 17 23.85 24.99 43.02
N GLY A 18 23.75 23.78 43.56
CA GLY A 18 23.90 22.53 42.80
C GLY A 18 22.61 21.80 42.40
N ARG A 19 21.41 22.34 42.70
CA ARG A 19 20.17 21.54 42.58
C ARG A 19 19.25 21.81 41.39
N ASN A 20 19.50 22.75 40.49
CA ASN A 20 18.63 22.95 39.31
C ASN A 20 19.35 23.63 38.12
N ALA A 21 20.53 23.13 37.71
CA ALA A 21 21.23 23.64 36.53
C ALA A 21 21.14 22.68 35.32
N LEU A 22 20.43 21.56 35.43
CA LEU A 22 20.42 20.52 34.39
C LEU A 22 19.03 20.05 33.93
N GLU A 23 17.93 20.49 34.53
CA GLU A 23 16.60 20.23 33.96
C GLU A 23 16.22 21.36 33.01
N LYS A 24 16.98 21.48 31.91
CA LYS A 24 16.55 22.25 30.74
C LYS A 24 15.42 21.46 30.08
N GLY A 25 14.18 21.74 30.48
CA GLY A 25 13.00 21.24 29.78
C GLY A 25 12.97 21.73 28.33
N PHE A 26 12.33 20.96 27.46
CA PHE A 26 12.09 21.31 26.06
C PHE A 26 11.35 22.64 25.99
N THR A 27 11.88 23.62 25.27
CA THR A 27 11.24 24.92 25.13
C THR A 27 10.06 24.83 24.15
N LEU A 28 9.00 25.61 24.37
CA LEU A 28 7.88 25.70 23.44
C LEU A 28 8.35 26.12 22.05
N VAL A 29 9.38 26.98 22.00
CA VAL A 29 10.00 27.45 20.76
C VAL A 29 10.70 26.31 20.01
N GLU A 30 11.43 25.42 20.70
CA GLU A 30 12.00 24.21 20.07
C GLU A 30 10.92 23.33 19.47
N LEU A 31 9.80 23.14 20.19
CA LEU A 31 8.68 22.35 19.67
C LEU A 31 8.06 23.00 18.43
N MET A 32 7.86 24.31 18.45
CA MET A 32 7.32 25.06 17.31
C MET A 32 8.19 24.93 16.06
N ILE A 33 9.52 25.05 16.20
CA ILE A 33 10.43 24.93 15.06
C ILE A 33 10.39 23.50 14.49
N VAL A 34 10.34 22.48 15.34
CA VAL A 34 10.27 21.08 14.89
C VAL A 34 9.00 20.82 14.08
N ILE A 35 7.82 21.25 14.56
CA ILE A 35 6.58 21.04 13.81
C ILE A 35 6.56 21.81 12.48
N VAL A 36 7.20 22.98 12.41
CA VAL A 36 7.33 23.75 11.17
C VAL A 36 8.20 23.00 10.15
N ILE A 37 9.35 22.47 10.60
CA ILE A 37 10.25 21.71 9.72
C ILE A 37 9.56 20.43 9.22
N VAL A 38 8.94 19.65 10.12
CA VAL A 38 8.19 18.44 9.74
C VAL A 38 7.00 18.78 8.84
N GLY A 39 6.34 19.92 9.05
CA GLY A 39 5.27 20.42 8.19
C GLY A 39 5.73 20.67 6.75
N ILE A 40 6.89 21.32 6.55
CA ILE A 40 7.43 21.59 5.22
C ILE A 40 7.85 20.27 4.53
N LEU A 41 8.55 19.39 5.25
CA LEU A 41 8.99 18.11 4.69
C LEU A 41 7.81 17.20 4.31
N SER A 42 6.78 17.13 5.16
CA SER A 42 5.59 16.31 4.90
C SER A 42 4.77 16.83 3.72
N ALA A 43 4.68 18.16 3.53
CA ALA A 43 3.95 18.74 2.39
C ALA A 43 4.53 18.32 1.03
N VAL A 44 5.85 18.17 0.92
CA VAL A 44 6.51 17.74 -0.32
C VAL A 44 6.50 16.21 -0.48
N ALA A 45 6.70 15.47 0.60
CA ALA A 45 6.85 14.02 0.56
C ALA A 45 5.51 13.25 0.46
N LEU A 46 4.45 13.75 1.11
CA LEU A 46 3.16 13.07 1.19
C LEU A 46 2.50 12.81 -0.17
N PRO A 47 2.43 13.76 -1.14
CA PRO A 47 1.80 13.47 -2.43
C PRO A 47 2.51 12.35 -3.21
N GLN A 48 3.84 12.30 -3.15
CA GLN A 48 4.63 11.24 -3.79
C GLN A 48 4.41 9.88 -3.11
N PHE A 49 4.35 9.86 -1.77
CA PHE A 49 4.09 8.65 -1.01
C PHE A 49 2.71 8.06 -1.33
N LEU A 50 1.67 8.90 -1.40
CA LEU A 50 0.32 8.47 -1.80
C LEU A 50 0.30 7.90 -3.23
N GLY A 51 1.05 8.51 -4.15
CA GLY A 51 1.23 7.98 -5.51
C GLY A 51 1.85 6.58 -5.52
N LEU A 52 2.95 6.37 -4.78
CA LEU A 52 3.61 5.07 -4.66
C LEU A 52 2.71 4.01 -4.03
N SER A 53 1.99 4.33 -2.95
CA SER A 53 1.05 3.40 -2.31
C SER A 53 -0.05 2.95 -3.28
N ASN A 54 -0.55 3.86 -4.11
CA ASN A 54 -1.54 3.52 -5.13
C ASN A 54 -0.96 2.65 -6.25
N LYS A 55 0.26 2.95 -6.73
CA LYS A 55 0.96 2.09 -7.71
C LYS A 55 1.16 0.68 -7.19
N ALA A 56 1.59 0.54 -5.93
CA ALA A 56 1.78 -0.75 -5.30
C ALA A 56 0.47 -1.54 -5.19
N ARG A 57 -0.63 -0.88 -4.80
CA ARG A 57 -1.97 -1.49 -4.74
C ARG A 57 -2.45 -1.99 -6.09
N ILE A 58 -2.25 -1.21 -7.15
CA ILE A 58 -2.68 -1.61 -8.50
C ILE A 58 -1.79 -2.71 -9.06
N GLY A 59 -0.48 -2.65 -8.78
CA GLY A 59 0.44 -3.75 -9.07
C GLY A 59 0.04 -5.06 -8.40
N SER A 60 -0.43 -5.03 -7.14
CA SER A 60 -0.91 -6.23 -6.45
C SER A 60 -2.20 -6.76 -7.06
N GLN A 61 -3.15 -5.88 -7.42
CA GLN A 61 -4.38 -6.28 -8.14
C GLN A 61 -4.07 -6.98 -9.46
N ILE A 62 -3.15 -6.42 -10.25
CA ILE A 62 -2.74 -6.99 -11.54
C ILE A 62 -2.05 -8.33 -11.30
N GLY A 63 -1.14 -8.41 -10.33
CA GLY A 63 -0.45 -9.65 -9.95
C GLY A 63 -1.44 -10.76 -9.57
N GLU A 64 -2.42 -10.47 -8.72
CA GLU A 64 -3.49 -11.39 -8.36
C GLU A 64 -4.27 -11.83 -9.60
N GLY A 65 -4.78 -10.90 -10.40
CA GLY A 65 -5.51 -11.21 -11.62
C GLY A 65 -4.70 -12.06 -12.61
N THR A 66 -3.38 -11.84 -12.70
CA THR A 66 -2.51 -12.66 -13.56
C THR A 66 -2.34 -14.09 -13.06
N GLY A 67 -2.28 -14.29 -11.75
CA GLY A 67 -2.20 -15.63 -11.14
C GLY A 67 -3.46 -16.43 -11.44
N LEU A 68 -4.62 -15.81 -11.23
CA LEU A 68 -5.93 -16.40 -11.50
C LEU A 68 -6.12 -16.70 -12.98
N ALA A 69 -5.76 -15.77 -13.85
CA ALA A 69 -5.82 -15.95 -15.28
C ALA A 69 -4.96 -17.13 -15.75
N LYS A 70 -3.79 -17.34 -15.12
CA LYS A 70 -2.94 -18.50 -15.39
C LYS A 70 -3.57 -19.80 -14.91
N GLU A 71 -4.05 -19.85 -13.68
CA GLU A 71 -4.73 -21.04 -13.13
C GLU A 71 -5.92 -21.45 -14.03
N CYS A 72 -6.68 -20.45 -14.48
CA CYS A 72 -7.74 -20.66 -15.47
C CYS A 72 -7.24 -21.17 -16.82
N SER A 73 -6.19 -20.55 -17.37
CA SER A 73 -5.61 -21.00 -18.65
C SER A 73 -5.14 -22.44 -18.58
N THR A 74 -4.56 -22.86 -17.45
CA THR A 74 -4.12 -24.23 -17.26
C THR A 74 -5.30 -25.20 -17.17
N ALA A 75 -6.41 -24.81 -16.55
CA ALA A 75 -7.61 -25.64 -16.49
C ALA A 75 -8.23 -25.82 -17.89
N ILE A 76 -8.29 -24.75 -18.69
CA ILE A 76 -8.78 -24.79 -20.07
C ILE A 76 -7.93 -25.73 -20.93
N ILE A 77 -6.60 -25.59 -20.86
CA ILE A 77 -5.66 -26.37 -21.69
C ILE A 77 -5.61 -27.84 -21.25
N ALA A 78 -5.61 -28.09 -19.93
CA ALA A 78 -5.56 -29.45 -19.39
C ALA A 78 -6.91 -30.18 -19.47
N GLY A 79 -8.00 -29.49 -19.80
CA GLY A 79 -9.36 -30.05 -19.74
C GLY A 79 -9.74 -30.51 -18.32
N GLY A 80 -9.14 -29.89 -17.31
CA GLY A 80 -9.25 -30.28 -15.91
C GLY A 80 -10.36 -29.53 -15.17
N PRO A 81 -10.60 -29.85 -13.89
CA PRO A 81 -11.54 -29.10 -13.06
C PRO A 81 -11.09 -27.64 -12.96
N TYR A 82 -12.04 -26.72 -13.16
CA TYR A 82 -11.80 -25.30 -13.02
C TYR A 82 -11.70 -24.93 -11.55
N PRO A 83 -10.85 -23.96 -11.19
CA PRO A 83 -10.73 -23.54 -9.80
C PRO A 83 -12.07 -23.05 -9.24
N ALA A 84 -12.37 -23.43 -8.00
CA ALA A 84 -13.59 -23.01 -7.32
C ALA A 84 -13.60 -21.48 -7.15
N ASN A 85 -14.80 -20.89 -7.23
CA ASN A 85 -15.07 -19.46 -7.15
C ASN A 85 -14.04 -18.67 -6.35
N TYR A 86 -13.17 -17.95 -7.05
CA TYR A 86 -12.45 -16.84 -6.44
C TYR A 86 -13.48 -15.75 -6.12
N GLY A 87 -13.90 -15.71 -4.85
CA GLY A 87 -14.86 -14.74 -4.34
C GLY A 87 -14.31 -13.31 -4.34
N THR A 88 -15.05 -12.41 -3.68
CA THR A 88 -14.75 -10.97 -3.55
C THR A 88 -13.28 -10.72 -3.20
N PHE A 89 -12.54 -10.09 -4.13
CA PHE A 89 -11.14 -9.75 -3.93
C PHE A 89 -11.01 -8.54 -3.01
N ASN A 90 -10.34 -8.72 -1.88
CA ASN A 90 -10.06 -7.64 -0.92
C ASN A 90 -9.23 -6.50 -1.56
N SER A 91 -8.52 -6.81 -2.63
CA SER A 91 -7.56 -5.91 -3.27
C SER A 91 -8.18 -4.84 -4.17
N GLY A 92 -9.49 -4.90 -4.46
CA GLY A 92 -10.13 -4.02 -5.43
C GLY A 92 -9.93 -4.48 -6.88
N LEU A 93 -9.70 -5.77 -7.10
CA LEU A 93 -9.81 -6.39 -8.42
C LEU A 93 -11.29 -6.69 -8.69
N THR A 94 -11.79 -6.30 -9.85
CA THR A 94 -13.14 -6.65 -10.30
C THR A 94 -13.09 -7.81 -11.27
N VAL A 95 -14.05 -8.73 -11.18
CA VAL A 95 -14.14 -9.90 -12.06
C VAL A 95 -15.46 -9.88 -12.78
N ALA A 96 -15.41 -9.71 -14.10
CA ALA A 96 -16.59 -9.64 -14.95
C ALA A 96 -17.09 -11.04 -15.34
N GLN A 97 -16.16 -12.00 -15.47
CA GLN A 97 -16.42 -13.41 -15.74
C GLN A 97 -15.33 -14.20 -15.02
N ASN A 98 -15.72 -15.13 -14.14
CA ASN A 98 -14.78 -16.00 -13.42
C ASN A 98 -14.60 -17.32 -14.17
N CYS A 99 -13.52 -18.04 -13.89
CA CYS A 99 -13.34 -19.41 -14.36
C CYS A 99 -14.16 -20.33 -13.48
N ASN A 100 -15.48 -20.19 -13.57
CA ASN A 100 -16.40 -20.93 -12.74
C ASN A 100 -16.60 -22.33 -13.31
N GLY A 101 -16.03 -23.32 -12.64
CA GLY A 101 -16.51 -24.69 -12.70
C GLY A 101 -16.55 -25.21 -11.28
N GLY A 102 -17.44 -24.66 -10.45
CA GLY A 102 -17.75 -25.26 -9.15
C GLY A 102 -18.04 -26.75 -9.34
N ASP A 103 -17.06 -27.59 -8.99
CA ASP A 103 -17.03 -29.04 -9.08
C ASP A 103 -17.47 -29.71 -10.40
N THR A 104 -17.70 -28.95 -11.47
CA THR A 104 -18.11 -29.49 -12.76
C THR A 104 -17.14 -29.02 -13.82
N ALA A 105 -16.61 -29.98 -14.59
CA ALA A 105 -15.68 -29.84 -15.70
C ALA A 105 -16.27 -29.07 -16.91
N THR A 106 -17.13 -28.09 -16.65
CA THR A 106 -17.78 -27.28 -17.67
C THR A 106 -16.92 -26.04 -17.90
N ALA A 107 -16.39 -25.92 -19.11
CA ALA A 107 -15.65 -24.73 -19.52
C ALA A 107 -16.49 -23.47 -19.28
N PRO A 108 -15.85 -22.32 -18.97
CA PRO A 108 -16.57 -21.05 -18.90
C PRO A 108 -17.38 -20.85 -20.18
N ALA A 109 -18.57 -20.24 -20.14
CA ALA A 109 -19.37 -20.04 -21.36
C ALA A 109 -18.82 -18.92 -22.27
N ALA A 110 -17.96 -18.06 -21.71
CA ALA A 110 -17.39 -16.89 -22.36
C ALA A 110 -15.96 -16.64 -21.89
N ASN A 111 -15.26 -15.69 -22.50
CA ASN A 111 -13.94 -15.28 -22.05
C ASN A 111 -13.99 -14.76 -20.61
N VAL A 112 -12.99 -15.15 -19.84
CA VAL A 112 -12.86 -14.77 -18.43
C VAL A 112 -12.10 -13.46 -18.36
N THR A 113 -12.61 -12.50 -17.60
CA THR A 113 -12.05 -11.14 -17.59
C THR A 113 -11.88 -10.62 -16.16
N TYR A 114 -10.66 -10.22 -15.83
CA TYR A 114 -10.26 -9.57 -14.58
C TYR A 114 -9.86 -8.12 -14.88
N VAL A 115 -10.36 -7.16 -14.12
CA VAL A 115 -10.10 -5.73 -14.34
C VAL A 115 -9.61 -5.10 -13.05
N SER A 116 -8.41 -4.53 -13.06
CA SER A 116 -7.92 -3.73 -11.93
C SER A 116 -8.79 -2.49 -11.77
N THR A 117 -9.14 -2.12 -10.54
CA THR A 117 -9.85 -0.84 -10.36
C THR A 117 -8.92 0.31 -10.67
N ALA A 118 -9.33 1.17 -11.61
CA ALA A 118 -8.75 2.49 -11.71
C ALA A 118 -9.25 3.29 -10.51
N ALA A 119 -8.52 3.21 -9.40
CA ALA A 119 -8.55 4.33 -8.48
C ALA A 119 -8.11 5.56 -9.29
N THR A 120 -8.70 6.71 -9.01
CA THR A 120 -8.41 8.05 -9.55
C THR A 120 -6.97 8.51 -9.21
N ALA A 121 -5.99 7.65 -9.41
CA ALA A 121 -4.73 7.59 -8.70
C ALA A 121 -3.58 7.33 -9.66
N GLU A 122 -2.42 7.91 -9.32
CA GLU A 122 -1.15 7.77 -10.04
C GLU A 122 -0.85 6.33 -10.42
N THR A 123 -1.25 5.95 -11.63
CA THR A 123 -1.06 4.61 -12.22
C THR A 123 0.12 4.58 -13.19
N ALA A 124 0.67 5.76 -13.49
CA ALA A 124 1.76 5.96 -14.42
C ALA A 124 2.98 5.09 -14.06
N GLY A 125 3.35 4.19 -14.97
CA GLY A 125 4.52 3.31 -14.84
C GLY A 125 4.24 1.92 -14.28
N VAL A 126 3.00 1.61 -13.89
CA VAL A 126 2.60 0.24 -13.51
C VAL A 126 2.40 -0.59 -14.78
N THR A 127 2.92 -1.82 -14.82
CA THR A 127 2.83 -2.67 -16.01
C THR A 127 1.56 -3.52 -16.04
N CYS A 128 0.95 -3.62 -17.21
CA CYS A 128 -0.16 -4.50 -17.56
C CYS A 128 0.28 -5.39 -18.73
N GLY A 129 0.77 -6.59 -18.42
CA GLY A 129 1.50 -7.39 -19.41
C GLY A 129 2.76 -6.66 -19.88
N SER A 130 2.88 -6.40 -21.19
CA SER A 130 3.98 -5.61 -21.77
C SER A 130 3.67 -4.11 -21.90
N ALA A 131 2.45 -3.68 -21.60
CA ALA A 131 2.06 -2.27 -21.64
C ALA A 131 2.34 -1.59 -20.30
N SER A 132 2.63 -0.29 -20.34
CA SER A 132 2.70 0.57 -19.15
C SER A 132 1.43 1.39 -19.05
N LEU A 133 0.79 1.38 -17.89
CA LEU A 133 -0.40 2.17 -17.61
C LEU A 133 -0.03 3.66 -17.52
N THR A 134 -0.90 4.50 -18.06
CA THR A 134 -0.92 5.95 -17.82
C THR A 134 -1.90 6.28 -16.70
N ASN A 135 -1.90 7.53 -16.26
CA ASN A 135 -2.67 7.93 -15.08
C ASN A 135 -4.19 7.80 -15.33
N GLY A 136 -4.88 7.08 -14.46
CA GLY A 136 -6.31 6.78 -14.56
C GLY A 136 -6.66 5.55 -15.40
N GLN A 137 -5.68 4.83 -15.95
CA GLN A 137 -5.96 3.61 -16.73
C GLN A 137 -6.14 2.37 -15.85
N THR A 138 -6.99 1.46 -16.34
CA THR A 138 -7.18 0.10 -15.85
C THR A 138 -6.35 -0.89 -16.65
N CYS A 139 -5.99 -2.00 -16.00
CA CYS A 139 -5.49 -3.19 -16.66
C CYS A 139 -6.61 -4.23 -16.73
N THR A 140 -6.95 -4.64 -17.94
CA THR A 140 -7.89 -5.73 -18.22
C THR A 140 -7.12 -6.97 -18.64
N ILE A 141 -7.33 -8.07 -17.94
CA ILE A 141 -6.73 -9.38 -18.19
C ILE A 141 -7.83 -10.30 -18.68
N THR A 142 -7.68 -10.82 -19.90
CA THR A 142 -8.68 -11.68 -20.53
C THR A 142 -8.10 -13.05 -20.83
N VAL A 143 -8.75 -14.11 -20.36
CA VAL A 143 -8.46 -15.49 -20.72
C VAL A 143 -9.45 -15.95 -21.78
N ASN A 144 -8.93 -16.38 -22.92
CA ASN A 144 -9.73 -16.98 -23.98
C ASN A 144 -10.21 -18.37 -23.53
N ASN A 145 -11.52 -18.55 -23.48
CA ASN A 145 -12.15 -19.80 -23.07
C ASN A 145 -11.82 -20.99 -24.01
N ALA A 146 -11.70 -20.76 -25.31
CA ALA A 146 -11.45 -21.82 -26.28
C ALA A 146 -9.97 -22.26 -26.34
N THR A 147 -9.03 -21.34 -26.11
CA THR A 147 -7.59 -21.60 -26.30
C THR A 147 -6.77 -21.54 -25.01
N GLY A 148 -7.34 -21.03 -23.92
CA GLY A 148 -6.60 -20.69 -22.69
C GLY A 148 -5.66 -19.50 -22.85
N ALA A 149 -5.62 -18.83 -24.01
CA ALA A 149 -4.70 -17.72 -24.23
C ALA A 149 -5.00 -16.56 -23.28
N VAL A 150 -3.98 -16.11 -22.54
CA VAL A 150 -4.06 -14.95 -21.64
C VAL A 150 -3.61 -13.70 -22.39
N SER A 151 -4.44 -12.65 -22.35
CA SER A 151 -4.18 -11.37 -23.00
C SER A 151 -4.36 -10.21 -22.02
N TYR A 152 -3.63 -9.13 -22.26
CA TYR A 152 -3.58 -7.95 -21.41
C TYR A 152 -3.93 -6.72 -22.24
N THR A 153 -4.81 -5.87 -21.72
CA THR A 153 -5.20 -4.60 -22.35
C THR A 153 -5.14 -3.49 -21.31
N ALA A 154 -4.35 -2.46 -21.60
CA ALA A 154 -4.35 -1.20 -20.84
C ALA A 154 -5.43 -0.28 -21.41
N GLY A 155 -6.36 0.18 -20.57
CA GLY A 155 -7.53 0.96 -20.98
C GLY A 155 -7.95 1.96 -19.92
#